data_AF-A0A831X2E0-F1
#
_entry.id   AF-A0A831X2E0-F1
#
_cell.length_a   1.000
_cell.length_b   1.000
_cell.length_c   1.000
_cell.angle_alpha   90.00
_cell.angle_beta   90.00
_cell.angle_gamma   90.00
#
_symmetry.space_group_name_H-M   'P 1'
#
loop_
_entity.id
_entity.type
_entity.pdbx_description
1 polymer ?
#
loop_
_entity_poly.entity_id
_entity_poly.type
_entity_poly.pdbx_seq_one_letter_code
_entity_poly.pdbx_strand_id
1 'polypeptide(L)'
;MKKLDCITTTKLFVFAQLTQIKSYTDIHMKLTQTEKLQQLLGLESISISQLSRKFRDMDDALLETVFKDLVQQVSVRLGVRKTNEKLGRIHLFDSSTISLCFMKYRWAEFGKTKAGIKLHQRTIYCDEGVYPDEAILTPAKPADKTQMDALVLDCPF
;
A
#
# COMPACT_ATOMS: atom_id res chain seq x y z
N MET A 1 13.48 -25.29 11.99
CA MET A 1 13.11 -24.35 10.91
C MET A 1 12.53 -23.09 11.55
N LYS A 2 13.20 -21.94 11.47
CA LYS A 2 12.68 -20.68 12.04
C LYS A 2 11.37 -20.33 11.31
N LYS A 3 10.30 -20.11 12.07
CA LYS A 3 9.00 -19.71 11.53
C LYS A 3 9.14 -18.27 11.05
N LEU A 4 8.93 -18.01 9.76
CA LEU A 4 8.91 -16.66 9.22
C LEU A 4 7.84 -15.85 9.97
N ASP A 5 8.25 -14.79 10.67
CA ASP A 5 7.33 -13.89 11.36
C ASP A 5 6.75 -12.83 10.39
N CYS A 6 5.70 -12.14 10.84
CA CYS A 6 5.01 -11.15 10.03
C CYS A 6 5.91 -9.97 9.67
N ILE A 7 6.77 -9.52 10.59
CA ILE A 7 7.65 -8.37 10.38
C ILE A 7 8.66 -8.64 9.26
N THR A 8 9.30 -9.81 9.29
CA THR A 8 10.26 -10.25 8.27
C THR A 8 9.57 -10.40 6.92
N THR A 9 8.33 -10.93 6.92
CA THR A 9 7.50 -11.01 5.71
C THR A 9 7.24 -9.61 5.14
N THR A 10 6.72 -8.68 5.95
CA THR A 10 6.44 -7.31 5.53
C THR A 10 7.68 -6.61 4.98
N LYS A 11 8.84 -6.71 5.67
CA LYS A 11 10.11 -6.13 5.20
C LYS A 11 10.52 -6.68 3.83
N LEU A 12 10.40 -8.00 3.62
CA LEU A 12 10.74 -8.63 2.35
C LEU A 12 9.81 -8.15 1.22
N PHE A 13 8.51 -8.02 1.48
CA PHE A 13 7.55 -7.52 0.49
C PHE A 13 7.72 -6.02 0.20
N VAL A 14 8.02 -5.20 1.21
CA VAL A 14 8.36 -3.78 1.00
C VAL A 14 9.62 -3.66 0.14
N PHE A 15 10.66 -4.45 0.43
CA PHE A 15 11.85 -4.52 -0.41
C PHE A 15 11.51 -4.92 -1.85
N ALA A 16 10.70 -5.96 -2.05
CA ALA A 16 10.27 -6.40 -3.37
C ALA A 16 9.53 -5.29 -4.13
N GLN A 17 8.65 -4.56 -3.45
CA GLN A 17 7.91 -3.43 -4.02
C GLN A 17 8.84 -2.28 -4.42
N LEU A 18 9.76 -1.87 -3.54
CA LEU A 18 10.73 -0.80 -3.81
C LEU A 18 11.68 -1.15 -4.96
N THR A 19 11.99 -2.43 -5.12
CA THR A 19 12.86 -2.94 -6.19
C THR A 19 12.11 -3.42 -7.43
N GLN A 20 10.77 -3.24 -7.46
CA GLN A 20 9.91 -3.62 -8.59
C GLN A 20 9.98 -5.10 -8.97
N ILE A 21 10.20 -5.99 -7.98
CA ILE A 21 10.18 -7.43 -8.18
C ILE A 21 8.72 -7.91 -8.20
N LYS A 22 8.32 -8.59 -9.29
CA LYS A 22 6.91 -8.86 -9.60
C LYS A 22 6.44 -10.29 -9.31
N SER A 23 7.35 -11.21 -8.96
CA SER A 23 6.98 -12.61 -8.76
C SER A 23 7.60 -13.19 -7.49
N TYR A 24 6.92 -14.16 -6.88
CA TYR A 24 7.45 -14.91 -5.73
C TYR A 24 8.73 -15.66 -6.07
N THR A 25 8.88 -16.11 -7.32
CA THR A 25 10.09 -16.76 -7.82
C THR A 25 11.27 -15.79 -7.79
N ASP A 26 11.07 -14.57 -8.27
CA ASP A 26 12.12 -13.55 -8.31
C ASP A 26 12.46 -13.06 -6.88
N ILE A 27 11.47 -12.95 -5.98
CA ILE A 27 11.72 -12.64 -4.57
C ILE A 27 12.60 -13.74 -3.94
N HIS A 28 12.25 -15.01 -4.17
CA HIS A 28 13.02 -16.14 -3.68
C HIS A 28 14.47 -16.12 -4.20
N MET A 29 14.65 -15.93 -5.52
CA MET A 29 15.98 -15.85 -6.13
C MET A 29 16.77 -14.67 -5.58
N LYS A 30 16.15 -13.49 -5.49
CA LYS A 30 16.83 -12.28 -5.01
C LYS A 30 17.30 -12.43 -3.56
N LEU A 31 16.46 -13.00 -2.70
CA LEU A 31 16.82 -13.31 -1.32
C LEU A 31 18.00 -14.28 -1.26
N THR A 32 17.95 -15.36 -2.02
CA THR A 32 18.99 -16.40 -2.01
C THR A 32 20.34 -15.89 -2.54
N GLN A 33 20.33 -14.91 -3.44
CA GLN A 33 21.54 -14.36 -4.07
C GLN A 33 22.13 -13.13 -3.37
N THR A 34 21.47 -12.57 -2.35
CA THR A 34 21.88 -11.29 -1.74
C THR A 34 22.15 -11.45 -0.24
N GLU A 35 23.41 -11.69 0.14
CA GLU A 35 23.81 -11.87 1.55
C GLU A 35 23.39 -10.69 2.44
N LYS A 36 23.54 -9.45 1.94
CA LYS A 36 23.12 -8.24 2.67
C LYS A 36 21.62 -8.24 3.00
N LEU A 37 20.79 -8.75 2.10
CA LEU A 37 19.34 -8.86 2.31
C LEU A 37 19.04 -9.97 3.33
N GLN A 38 19.75 -11.09 3.25
CA GLN A 38 19.64 -12.19 4.22
C GLN A 38 20.00 -11.74 5.63
N GLN A 39 21.11 -11.01 5.78
CA GLN A 39 21.56 -10.43 7.05
C GLN A 39 20.54 -9.43 7.61
N LEU A 40 20.03 -8.53 6.77
CA LEU A 40 19.02 -7.54 7.18
C LEU A 40 17.71 -8.19 7.68
N LEU A 41 17.32 -9.30 7.05
CA LEU A 41 16.08 -10.03 7.37
C LEU A 41 16.28 -11.15 8.40
N GLY A 42 17.52 -11.52 8.72
CA GLY A 42 17.82 -12.73 9.49
C GLY A 42 17.29 -14.02 8.84
N LEU A 43 17.21 -14.04 7.50
CA LEU A 43 16.55 -15.08 6.71
C LEU A 43 17.40 -15.44 5.49
N GLU A 44 18.02 -16.62 5.51
CA GLU A 44 18.88 -17.11 4.41
C GLU A 44 18.08 -17.48 3.16
N SER A 45 16.95 -18.17 3.34
CA SER A 45 16.11 -18.60 2.23
C SER A 45 14.66 -18.82 2.68
N ILE A 46 13.75 -18.81 1.71
CA ILE A 46 12.35 -19.15 1.90
C ILE A 46 11.80 -19.78 0.62
N SER A 47 11.01 -20.85 0.72
CA SER A 47 10.37 -21.41 -0.47
C SER A 47 9.23 -20.52 -0.99
N ILE A 48 8.99 -20.57 -2.29
CA ILE A 48 7.87 -19.87 -2.96
C ILE A 48 6.52 -20.20 -2.28
N SER A 49 6.33 -21.47 -1.89
CA SER A 49 5.09 -21.92 -1.25
C SER A 49 4.89 -21.32 0.14
N GLN A 50 5.97 -21.17 0.93
CA GLN A 50 5.92 -20.54 2.23
C GLN A 50 5.64 -19.05 2.09
N LEU A 51 6.28 -18.37 1.13
CA LEU A 51 6.06 -16.96 0.86
C LEU A 51 4.60 -16.68 0.49
N SER A 52 4.02 -17.48 -0.41
CA SER A 52 2.62 -17.37 -0.83
C SER A 52 1.63 -17.61 0.31
N ARG A 53 1.86 -18.63 1.16
CA ARG A 53 1.02 -18.87 2.35
C ARG A 53 1.13 -17.73 3.34
N LYS A 54 2.34 -17.28 3.64
CA LYS A 54 2.59 -16.20 4.61
C LYS A 54 1.97 -14.88 4.20
N PHE A 55 2.04 -14.52 2.93
CA PHE A 55 1.39 -13.32 2.41
C PHE A 55 -0.14 -13.42 2.49
N ARG A 56 -0.70 -14.60 2.19
CA ARG A 56 -2.15 -14.85 2.30
C ARG A 56 -2.68 -14.77 3.72
N ASP A 57 -1.89 -15.27 4.68
CA ASP A 57 -2.27 -15.32 6.10
C ASP A 57 -1.94 -14.00 6.84
N MET A 58 -1.41 -13.01 6.13
CA MET A 58 -1.07 -11.71 6.70
C MET A 58 -2.34 -10.89 6.92
N ASP A 59 -2.47 -10.36 8.13
CA ASP A 59 -3.56 -9.46 8.50
C ASP A 59 -3.40 -8.12 7.75
N ASP A 60 -4.42 -7.75 6.98
CA ASP A 60 -4.46 -6.49 6.24
C ASP A 60 -4.58 -5.28 7.17
N ALA A 61 -5.17 -5.43 8.35
CA ALA A 61 -5.23 -4.38 9.37
C ALA A 61 -3.83 -3.95 9.85
N LEU A 62 -2.86 -4.87 9.84
CA LEU A 62 -1.46 -4.53 10.15
C LEU A 62 -0.88 -3.60 9.09
N LEU A 63 -1.11 -3.88 7.80
CA LEU A 63 -0.61 -3.04 6.71
C LEU A 63 -1.26 -1.65 6.73
N GLU A 64 -2.56 -1.58 7.00
CA GLU A 64 -3.28 -0.32 7.15
C GLU A 64 -2.73 0.50 8.34
N THR A 65 -2.49 -0.15 9.47
CA THR A 65 -1.91 0.49 10.66
C THR A 65 -0.51 1.05 10.36
N VAL A 66 0.35 0.26 9.70
CA VAL A 66 1.69 0.70 9.31
C VAL A 66 1.62 1.88 8.33
N PHE A 67 0.70 1.84 7.37
CA PHE A 67 0.50 2.95 6.45
C PHE A 67 0.10 4.24 7.19
N LYS A 68 -0.90 4.18 8.07
CA LYS A 68 -1.37 5.34 8.86
C LYS A 68 -0.28 5.91 9.76
N ASP A 69 0.48 5.04 10.42
CA ASP A 69 1.62 5.45 11.25
C ASP A 69 2.70 6.17 10.43
N LEU A 70 3.06 5.65 9.25
CA LEU A 70 4.01 6.30 8.35
C LEU A 70 3.51 7.66 7.84
N VAL A 71 2.22 7.75 7.45
CA VAL A 71 1.60 9.01 7.05
C VAL A 71 1.66 10.04 8.19
N GLN A 72 1.38 9.62 9.43
CA GLN A 72 1.44 10.49 10.60
C GLN A 72 2.88 10.97 10.86
N GLN A 73 3.87 10.07 10.80
CA GLN A 73 5.28 10.44 10.96
C GLN A 73 5.75 11.43 9.89
N VAL A 74 5.36 11.22 8.63
CA VAL A 74 5.66 12.14 7.53
C VAL A 74 5.00 13.49 7.76
N SER A 75 3.73 13.50 8.16
CA SER A 75 2.97 14.73 8.45
C SER A 75 3.60 15.54 9.60
N VAL A 76 4.07 14.88 10.67
CA VAL A 76 4.77 15.53 11.79
C VAL A 76 6.12 16.08 11.32
N ARG A 77 6.87 15.32 10.52
CA ARG A 77 8.22 15.69 10.08
C ARG A 77 8.23 16.84 9.08
N LEU A 78 7.34 16.81 8.09
CA LEU A 78 7.19 17.89 7.12
C LEU A 78 6.48 19.10 7.74
N GLY A 79 5.78 18.86 8.85
CA GLY A 79 5.13 19.87 9.65
C GLY A 79 3.76 20.25 9.08
N VAL A 80 2.83 20.50 9.99
CA VAL A 80 1.65 21.34 9.71
C VAL A 80 2.08 22.82 9.65
N ARG A 81 3.25 23.11 9.04
CA ARG A 81 3.70 24.49 8.91
C ARG A 81 2.78 25.14 7.91
N LYS A 82 2.27 26.32 8.28
CA LYS A 82 1.45 27.17 7.43
C LYS A 82 2.21 27.35 6.11
N THR A 83 1.74 26.67 5.08
CA THR A 83 2.30 26.71 3.73
C THR A 83 2.44 28.17 3.31
N ASN A 84 3.53 28.51 2.60
CA ASN A 84 3.72 29.87 2.11
C ASN A 84 2.47 30.32 1.35
N GLU A 85 2.07 31.57 1.61
CA GLU A 85 0.77 32.18 1.31
C GLU A 85 0.37 32.21 -0.18
N LYS A 86 1.17 31.68 -1.10
CA LYS A 86 0.90 31.73 -2.54
C LYS A 86 -0.02 30.64 -3.07
N LEU A 87 0.02 29.41 -2.54
CA LEU A 87 -0.81 28.29 -3.02
C LEU A 87 -1.38 27.40 -1.91
N GLY A 88 -0.82 27.44 -0.70
CA GLY A 88 -1.29 26.61 0.40
C GLY A 88 -1.00 25.12 0.20
N ARG A 89 -1.69 24.27 0.97
CA ARG A 89 -1.64 22.81 0.84
C ARG A 89 -2.66 22.37 -0.22
N ILE A 90 -2.21 21.69 -1.27
CA ILE A 90 -3.12 21.12 -2.28
C ILE A 90 -3.40 19.65 -1.94
N HIS A 91 -4.69 19.31 -1.87
CA HIS A 91 -5.14 17.93 -1.74
C HIS A 91 -5.47 17.38 -3.13
N LEU A 92 -4.65 16.45 -3.61
CA LEU A 92 -4.84 15.74 -4.88
C LEU A 92 -5.60 14.45 -4.63
N PHE A 93 -6.69 14.25 -5.36
CA PHE A 93 -7.51 13.05 -5.29
C PHE A 93 -7.31 12.25 -6.57
N ASP A 94 -6.93 10.99 -6.42
CA ASP A 94 -6.80 10.04 -7.54
C ASP A 94 -7.46 8.71 -7.18
N SER A 95 -7.80 7.94 -8.20
CA SER A 95 -8.32 6.58 -8.04
C SER A 95 -7.68 5.63 -9.04
N SER A 96 -7.08 4.55 -8.54
CA SER A 96 -6.49 3.50 -9.35
C SER A 96 -7.30 2.21 -9.24
N THR A 97 -7.56 1.53 -10.37
CA THR A 97 -8.31 0.27 -10.40
C THR A 97 -7.41 -0.94 -10.62
N ILE A 98 -7.47 -1.91 -9.70
CA ILE A 98 -6.80 -3.20 -9.80
C ILE A 98 -7.80 -4.23 -10.32
N SER A 99 -7.57 -4.73 -11.53
CA SER A 99 -8.41 -5.78 -12.14
C SER A 99 -8.11 -7.14 -11.54
N LEU A 100 -9.17 -7.90 -11.24
CA LEU A 100 -9.11 -9.20 -10.59
C LEU A 100 -9.86 -10.28 -11.38
N CYS A 101 -9.49 -11.54 -11.15
CA CYS A 101 -10.21 -12.68 -11.71
C CYS A 101 -11.59 -12.82 -11.06
N PHE A 102 -12.66 -12.59 -11.82
CA PHE A 102 -14.04 -12.63 -11.34
C PHE A 102 -14.41 -13.93 -10.62
N MET A 103 -14.00 -15.09 -11.17
CA MET A 103 -14.31 -16.40 -10.58
C MET A 103 -13.69 -16.59 -9.19
N LYS A 104 -12.55 -15.94 -8.92
CA LYS A 104 -11.82 -16.07 -7.66
C LYS A 104 -12.19 -14.98 -6.64
N TYR A 105 -12.53 -13.79 -7.10
CA TYR A 105 -12.76 -12.62 -6.27
C TYR A 105 -14.17 -12.05 -6.47
N ARG A 106 -15.19 -12.88 -6.22
CA ARG A 106 -16.61 -12.51 -6.43
C ARG A 106 -17.09 -11.35 -5.55
N TRP A 107 -16.43 -11.15 -4.40
CA TRP A 107 -16.73 -10.04 -3.49
C TRP A 107 -16.30 -8.67 -4.06
N ALA A 108 -15.31 -8.64 -4.95
CA ALA A 108 -14.75 -7.41 -5.51
C ALA A 108 -15.49 -7.02 -6.79
N GLU A 109 -16.79 -6.73 -6.71
CA GLU A 109 -17.63 -6.46 -7.89
C GLU A 109 -17.12 -5.22 -8.67
N PHE A 110 -16.91 -5.35 -9.99
CA PHE A 110 -16.61 -4.23 -10.90
C PHE A 110 -17.62 -4.14 -12.07
N GLY A 111 -18.50 -5.13 -12.20
CA GLY A 111 -19.52 -5.22 -13.22
C GLY A 111 -20.04 -6.65 -13.32
N LYS A 112 -20.86 -6.94 -14.34
CA LYS A 112 -21.48 -8.27 -14.51
C LYS A 112 -20.48 -9.42 -14.67
N THR A 113 -19.32 -9.13 -15.29
CA THR A 113 -18.35 -10.16 -15.70
C THR A 113 -16.93 -9.89 -15.19
N LYS A 114 -16.72 -8.77 -14.48
CA LYS A 114 -15.39 -8.32 -14.03
C LYS A 114 -15.39 -8.14 -12.52
N ALA A 115 -14.26 -8.51 -11.91
CA ALA A 115 -13.95 -8.16 -10.54
C ALA A 115 -12.81 -7.14 -10.52
N GLY A 116 -12.80 -6.28 -9.50
CA GLY A 116 -11.77 -5.28 -9.31
C GLY A 116 -11.94 -4.55 -7.99
N ILE A 117 -10.82 -3.99 -7.52
CA ILE A 117 -10.75 -3.14 -6.35
C ILE A 117 -10.28 -1.77 -6.83
N LYS A 118 -10.83 -0.70 -6.25
CA LYS A 118 -10.34 0.65 -6.42
C LYS A 118 -9.57 1.08 -5.18
N LEU A 119 -8.42 1.71 -5.40
CA LEU A 119 -7.69 2.47 -4.40
C LEU A 119 -7.98 3.94 -4.65
N HIS A 120 -8.74 4.55 -3.74
CA HIS A 120 -8.97 5.99 -3.71
C HIS A 120 -7.91 6.61 -2.80
N GLN A 121 -7.05 7.47 -3.36
CA GLN A 121 -5.91 8.02 -2.64
C GLN A 121 -5.99 9.55 -2.60
N ARG A 122 -5.80 10.11 -1.40
CA ARG A 122 -5.55 11.54 -1.19
C ARG A 122 -4.06 11.75 -0.99
N THR A 123 -3.47 12.60 -1.81
CA THR A 123 -2.05 12.96 -1.75
C THR A 123 -1.93 14.46 -1.48
N ILE A 124 -1.10 14.83 -0.51
CA ILE A 124 -0.81 16.23 -0.21
C ILE A 124 0.35 16.69 -1.08
N TYR A 125 0.18 17.83 -1.75
CA TYR A 125 1.22 18.57 -2.44
C TYR A 125 1.46 19.91 -1.71
N CYS A 126 2.68 20.13 -1.25
CA CYS A 126 3.12 21.34 -0.54
C CYS A 126 4.60 21.65 -0.83
N ASP A 127 5.07 22.82 -0.37
CA ASP A 127 6.45 23.25 -0.56
C ASP A 127 7.46 22.25 0.01
N GLU A 128 7.08 21.55 1.09
CA GLU A 128 7.90 20.56 1.78
C GLU A 128 7.96 19.20 1.08
N GLY A 129 7.06 18.95 0.11
CA GLY A 129 7.06 17.74 -0.71
C GLY A 129 5.68 17.18 -1.03
N VAL A 130 5.68 15.94 -1.52
CA VAL A 130 4.48 15.19 -1.93
C VAL A 130 4.39 13.89 -1.15
N TYR A 131 3.28 13.65 -0.46
CA TYR A 131 3.09 12.45 0.36
C TYR A 131 1.62 12.02 0.44
N PRO A 132 1.36 10.70 0.59
CA PRO A 132 0.01 10.21 0.79
C PRO A 132 -0.53 10.64 2.16
N ASP A 133 -1.83 10.89 2.22
CA ASP A 133 -2.55 11.34 3.42
C ASP A 133 -3.69 10.39 3.80
N GLU A 134 -4.45 9.92 2.80
CA GLU A 134 -5.54 8.95 3.01
C GLU A 134 -5.56 7.93 1.87
N ALA A 135 -5.96 6.70 2.18
CA ALA A 135 -6.10 5.63 1.21
C ALA A 135 -7.29 4.73 1.58
N ILE A 136 -8.26 4.64 0.69
CA ILE A 136 -9.48 3.83 0.89
C ILE A 136 -9.56 2.80 -0.23
N LEU A 137 -9.73 1.52 0.16
CA LEU A 137 -9.98 0.42 -0.76
C LEU A 137 -11.46 0.08 -0.81
N THR A 138 -12.02 0.01 -2.01
CA THR A 138 -13.42 -0.39 -2.22
C THR A 138 -13.52 -1.40 -3.36
N PRO A 139 -14.60 -2.19 -3.45
CA PRO A 139 -14.98 -2.82 -4.72
C PRO A 139 -15.04 -1.75 -5.83
N ALA A 140 -14.72 -2.11 -7.07
CA ALA A 140 -14.58 -1.14 -8.14
C ALA A 140 -15.90 -0.69 -8.78
N LYS A 141 -17.03 -1.30 -8.43
CA LYS A 141 -18.36 -1.01 -8.99
C LYS A 141 -18.88 0.41 -8.70
N PRO A 142 -18.77 0.98 -7.48
CA PRO A 142 -19.16 2.36 -7.23
C PRO A 142 -18.41 3.33 -8.17
N ALA A 143 -19.11 4.37 -8.60
CA ALA A 143 -18.52 5.44 -9.39
C ALA A 143 -17.59 6.29 -8.51
N ASP A 144 -16.48 6.78 -9.07
CA ASP A 144 -15.49 7.51 -8.27
C ASP A 144 -16.09 8.77 -7.64
N LYS A 145 -16.98 9.44 -8.36
CA LYS A 145 -17.72 10.62 -7.86
C LYS A 145 -18.44 10.37 -6.54
N THR A 146 -18.97 9.17 -6.30
CA THR A 146 -19.71 8.87 -5.05
C THR A 146 -18.80 8.47 -3.90
N GLN A 147 -17.52 8.19 -4.16
CA GLN A 147 -16.53 7.83 -3.14
C GLN A 147 -15.61 8.99 -2.77
N MET A 148 -15.58 10.06 -3.59
CA MET A 148 -14.77 11.25 -3.32
C MET A 148 -15.15 11.95 -2.02
N ASP A 149 -16.44 11.99 -1.66
CA ASP A 149 -16.91 12.68 -0.45
C ASP A 149 -16.26 12.14 0.83
N ALA A 150 -15.96 10.83 0.89
CA ALA A 150 -15.28 10.21 2.04
C ALA A 150 -13.81 10.66 2.18
N LEU A 151 -13.22 11.21 1.13
CA LEU A 151 -11.86 11.75 1.13
C LEU A 151 -11.84 13.27 1.32
N VAL A 152 -12.96 13.97 1.18
CA VAL A 152 -13.01 15.42 1.42
C VAL A 152 -12.96 15.65 2.93
N LEU A 153 -11.98 16.41 3.40
CA LEU A 153 -12.03 16.95 4.76
C LEU A 153 -12.99 18.14 4.74
N ASP A 154 -14.01 18.12 5.59
CA ASP A 154 -14.74 19.34 5.95
C ASP A 154 -13.76 20.25 6.70
N CYS A 155 -13.01 21.07 5.96
CA CYS A 155 -12.24 22.15 6.56
C CYS A 155 -13.25 23.26 6.93
N PRO A 156 -13.42 23.59 8.23
CA PRO A 156 -14.05 24.86 8.57
C PRO A 156 -13.08 25.96 8.08
N PHE A 157 -13.57 26.80 7.18
CA PHE A 157 -12.87 28.00 6.73
C PHE A 157 -12.59 28.95 7.90
#